data_AF-A0A7J6XEX8-F1
#
_entry.id   AF-A0A7J6XEX8-F1
#
_cell.length_a   1.000
_cell.length_b   1.000
_cell.length_c   1.000
_cell.angle_alpha   90.00
_cell.angle_beta   90.00
_cell.angle_gamma   90.00
#
_symmetry.space_group_name_H-M   'P 1'
#
loop_
_entity.id
_entity.type
_entity.pdbx_description
1 polymer ?
#
loop_
_entity_poly.entity_id
_entity_poly.type
_entity_poly.pdbx_seq_one_letter_code
_entity_poly.pdbx_strand_id
1 'polypeptide(L)'
;MNSTLLCFLCFFSISSIFAHPFNNFPNIPDDIPNITFPASWDSFKNFSGCHVGDKVDGLANIKKYFRQFGYLPDSVDNYTDDFDDSLESALKIYQLNFNLNDTGVLDDTTLQQITLPRCGNADVVNGSSTMKSGSGKNNSHSDSSTIHSVAHYSFFPSRPRWPSWKTDLTYAFAPGNQLTDTVKSVFARAFLRWQDVTPLTFREIQNYDTADITIGFFGGNHGDGEPFDGVLGTLAHAFSPPDGRFHLDNAENWVVEGDVSTSSSNGAIDLESVAVHEIGHLLGLGHSSIPEAIMYPTISTGLKKVDLASDDVEGIQVLYGGNPNGAGSTGSTPRQERETNDGGVQFMGSCFKWALGLVIGGILLVL
;
A
#
# COMPACT_ATOMS: atom_id res chain seq x y z
N MET A 1 -30.13 41.50 -36.75
CA MET A 1 -28.87 41.85 -36.04
C MET A 1 -28.68 40.80 -34.97
N ASN A 2 -27.78 39.84 -35.22
CA ASN A 2 -27.52 38.72 -34.32
C ASN A 2 -26.64 39.18 -33.16
N SER A 3 -27.04 38.84 -31.93
CA SER A 3 -26.21 39.00 -30.74
C SER A 3 -25.64 37.64 -30.36
N THR A 4 -24.33 37.49 -30.48
CA THR A 4 -23.59 36.28 -30.13
C THR A 4 -23.27 36.31 -28.65
N LEU A 5 -23.80 35.36 -27.89
CA LEU A 5 -23.47 35.16 -26.47
C LEU A 5 -22.18 34.34 -26.39
N LEU A 6 -21.11 34.96 -25.89
CA LEU A 6 -19.81 34.32 -25.70
C LEU A 6 -19.82 33.58 -24.35
N CYS A 7 -19.92 32.25 -24.36
CA CYS A 7 -19.72 31.41 -23.18
C CYS A 7 -18.23 31.35 -22.85
N PHE A 8 -17.82 31.94 -21.72
CA PHE A 8 -16.52 31.68 -21.12
C PHE A 8 -16.57 30.33 -20.38
N LEU A 9 -15.91 29.31 -20.95
CA LEU A 9 -15.55 28.10 -20.23
C LEU A 9 -14.31 28.41 -19.38
N CYS A 10 -14.50 28.70 -18.09
CA CYS A 10 -13.41 28.75 -17.13
C CYS A 10 -12.95 27.32 -16.85
N PHE A 11 -11.85 26.89 -17.48
CA PHE A 11 -11.08 25.74 -17.02
C PHE A 11 -10.33 26.14 -15.75
N PHE A 12 -10.83 25.74 -14.58
CA PHE A 12 -10.02 25.73 -13.37
C PHE A 12 -9.04 24.56 -13.47
N SER A 13 -7.77 24.83 -13.74
CA SER A 13 -6.72 23.84 -13.52
C SER A 13 -6.57 23.65 -12.02
N ILE A 14 -6.98 22.50 -11.50
CA ILE A 14 -6.73 22.14 -10.11
C ILE A 14 -5.24 21.78 -10.04
N SER A 15 -4.39 22.75 -9.68
CA SER A 15 -2.97 22.50 -9.46
C SER A 15 -2.79 21.77 -8.13
N SER A 16 -2.05 20.66 -8.14
CA SER A 16 -1.68 19.95 -6.92
C SER A 16 -0.83 20.84 -6.01
N ILE A 17 -1.08 20.80 -4.71
CA ILE A 17 -0.32 21.56 -3.70
C ILE A 17 0.75 20.64 -3.10
N PHE A 18 1.97 21.15 -3.01
CA PHE A 18 3.11 20.44 -2.42
C PHE A 18 3.32 20.84 -0.97
N ALA A 19 3.72 19.88 -0.14
CA ALA A 19 4.27 20.16 1.18
C ALA A 19 5.80 20.15 1.10
N HIS A 20 6.42 21.30 1.34
CA HIS A 20 7.84 21.36 1.69
C HIS A 20 7.92 21.82 3.16
N PRO A 21 8.30 20.95 4.12
CA PRO A 21 8.52 21.40 5.49
C PRO A 21 9.62 22.46 5.46
N PHE A 22 9.37 23.62 6.08
CA PHE A 22 10.25 24.78 5.98
C PHE A 22 11.68 24.47 6.48
N ASN A 23 12.67 24.91 5.70
CA ASN A 23 14.11 24.85 5.99
C ASN A 23 14.46 25.57 7.30
N ASN A 24 14.63 24.83 8.39
CA ASN A 24 15.54 25.21 9.47
C ASN A 24 15.80 24.02 10.40
N PHE A 25 16.57 23.05 9.89
CA PHE A 25 17.22 22.07 10.76
C PHE A 25 18.63 22.56 11.11
N PRO A 26 19.04 22.57 12.38
CA PRO A 26 20.44 22.76 12.73
C PRO A 26 21.24 21.54 12.23
N ASN A 27 22.29 21.80 11.44
CA ASN A 27 23.24 20.78 10.99
C ASN A 27 23.81 20.01 12.20
N ILE A 28 23.61 18.70 12.24
CA ILE A 28 24.26 17.78 13.18
C ILE A 28 25.51 17.21 12.49
N PRO A 29 26.65 17.04 13.18
CA PRO A 29 27.92 16.65 12.53
C PRO A 29 27.85 15.26 11.86
N ASP A 30 28.34 15.20 10.62
CA ASP A 30 28.53 14.00 9.80
C ASP A 30 29.69 13.16 10.34
N ASP A 31 29.43 12.03 11.02
CA ASP A 31 30.48 11.03 11.32
C ASP A 31 29.94 9.59 11.42
N ILE A 32 29.00 9.25 10.54
CA ILE A 32 28.61 7.87 10.19
C ILE A 32 28.49 7.87 8.66
N PRO A 33 28.96 6.84 7.92
CA PRO A 33 28.88 6.84 6.46
C PRO A 33 27.42 7.00 6.04
N ASN A 34 27.08 8.22 5.61
CA ASN A 34 25.86 8.52 4.89
C ASN A 34 25.81 7.50 3.75
N ILE A 35 24.82 6.62 3.73
CA ILE A 35 24.43 5.96 2.49
C ILE A 35 23.72 7.04 1.67
N THR A 36 24.50 8.01 1.21
CA THR A 36 24.06 8.88 0.13
C THR A 36 24.05 7.97 -1.10
N PHE A 37 22.91 7.90 -1.78
CA PHE A 37 22.83 7.38 -3.14
C PHE A 37 22.93 8.56 -4.13
N PRO A 38 24.11 9.15 -4.42
CA PRO A 38 24.21 10.20 -5.43
C PRO A 38 24.46 9.57 -6.81
N ALA A 39 23.42 8.99 -7.38
CA ALA A 39 23.26 8.72 -8.81
C ALA A 39 21.87 8.11 -8.94
N SER A 40 21.05 8.63 -9.86
CA SER A 40 19.66 8.22 -9.99
C SER A 40 19.50 6.70 -9.91
N TRP A 41 18.39 6.24 -9.31
CA TRP A 41 17.98 4.85 -9.33
C TRP A 41 18.07 4.22 -10.75
N ASP A 42 18.13 5.01 -11.82
CA ASP A 42 18.46 4.56 -13.18
C ASP A 42 19.80 3.85 -13.31
N SER A 43 20.79 4.14 -12.47
CA SER A 43 22.09 3.46 -12.47
C SER A 43 21.93 1.96 -12.21
N PHE A 44 20.88 1.54 -11.51
CA PHE A 44 20.61 0.12 -11.24
C PHE A 44 20.19 -0.63 -12.51
N LYS A 45 19.64 0.06 -13.52
CA LYS A 45 19.26 -0.55 -14.80
C LYS A 45 20.48 -1.11 -15.56
N ASN A 46 21.69 -0.65 -15.22
CA ASN A 46 22.93 -1.16 -15.82
C ASN A 46 23.28 -2.59 -15.35
N PHE A 47 22.62 -3.11 -14.33
CA PHE A 47 22.86 -4.47 -13.82
C PHE A 47 21.98 -5.54 -14.50
N SER A 48 21.25 -5.18 -15.57
CA SER A 48 20.35 -6.12 -16.24
C SER A 48 21.07 -7.37 -16.72
N GLY A 49 20.56 -8.54 -16.31
CA GLY A 49 21.10 -9.85 -16.63
C GLY A 49 22.26 -10.31 -15.75
N CYS A 50 22.70 -9.51 -14.76
CA CYS A 50 23.75 -9.93 -13.84
C CYS A 50 23.32 -11.16 -13.03
N HIS A 51 24.22 -12.11 -12.87
CA HIS A 51 24.00 -13.37 -12.18
C HIS A 51 25.28 -13.88 -11.51
N VAL A 52 25.17 -15.00 -10.77
CA VAL A 52 26.28 -15.56 -9.99
C VAL A 52 27.54 -15.75 -10.84
N GLY A 53 28.66 -15.27 -10.32
CA GLY A 53 29.97 -15.29 -10.99
C GLY A 53 30.33 -14.00 -11.74
N ASP A 54 29.37 -13.10 -11.97
CA ASP A 54 29.66 -11.78 -12.53
C ASP A 54 30.36 -10.87 -11.52
N LYS A 55 31.10 -9.90 -12.03
CA LYS A 55 31.67 -8.79 -11.24
C LYS A 55 31.42 -7.49 -11.99
N VAL A 56 30.62 -6.60 -11.42
CA VAL A 56 30.20 -5.36 -12.09
C VAL A 56 30.32 -4.19 -11.13
N ASP A 57 31.05 -3.15 -11.54
CA ASP A 57 31.29 -1.96 -10.74
C ASP A 57 29.96 -1.35 -10.24
N GLY A 58 29.84 -1.20 -8.92
CA GLY A 58 28.66 -0.64 -8.27
C GLY A 58 27.62 -1.67 -7.79
N LEU A 59 27.81 -2.96 -8.05
CA LEU A 59 26.92 -4.03 -7.55
C LEU A 59 26.88 -4.07 -6.00
N ALA A 60 27.92 -3.58 -5.32
CA ALA A 60 27.91 -3.37 -3.88
C ALA A 60 26.73 -2.49 -3.41
N ASN A 61 26.23 -1.56 -4.25
CA ASN A 61 25.08 -0.73 -3.91
C ASN A 61 23.75 -1.52 -3.93
N ILE A 62 23.61 -2.52 -4.80
CA ILE A 62 22.49 -3.46 -4.74
C ILE A 62 22.56 -4.25 -3.42
N LYS A 63 23.74 -4.73 -3.03
CA LYS A 63 23.87 -5.44 -1.74
C LYS A 63 23.51 -4.56 -0.54
N LYS A 64 23.88 -3.27 -0.56
CA LYS A 64 23.45 -2.31 0.47
C LYS A 64 21.93 -2.15 0.52
N TYR A 65 21.26 -2.04 -0.63
CA TYR A 65 19.79 -2.02 -0.70
C TYR A 65 19.19 -3.30 -0.08
N PHE A 66 19.70 -4.47 -0.46
CA PHE A 66 19.21 -5.74 0.07
C PHE A 66 19.46 -5.89 1.57
N ARG A 67 20.56 -5.32 2.08
CA ARG A 67 20.84 -5.25 3.52
C ARG A 67 19.83 -4.36 4.24
N GLN A 68 19.55 -3.17 3.71
CA GLN A 68 18.57 -2.23 4.28
C GLN A 68 17.19 -2.89 4.48
N PHE A 69 16.73 -3.68 3.51
CA PHE A 69 15.43 -4.37 3.60
C PHE A 69 15.49 -5.78 4.23
N GLY A 70 16.64 -6.15 4.82
CA GLY A 70 16.82 -7.36 5.62
C GLY A 70 17.09 -8.65 4.84
N TYR A 71 17.25 -8.59 3.52
CA TYR A 71 17.55 -9.76 2.68
C TYR A 71 18.99 -10.24 2.78
N LEU A 72 19.92 -9.35 3.15
CA LEU A 72 21.31 -9.67 3.47
C LEU A 72 21.62 -9.30 4.92
N PRO A 73 22.48 -10.07 5.61
CA PRO A 73 22.83 -9.82 7.00
C PRO A 73 23.63 -8.52 7.16
N ASP A 74 23.64 -7.97 8.37
CA ASP A 74 24.58 -6.91 8.77
C ASP A 74 26.01 -7.46 8.91
N SER A 75 26.62 -7.87 7.79
CA SER A 75 28.07 -8.04 7.74
C SER A 75 28.73 -6.68 7.51
N VAL A 76 29.82 -6.42 8.25
CA VAL A 76 30.64 -5.19 8.20
C VAL A 76 30.79 -4.66 6.77
N ASP A 77 30.61 -3.35 6.59
CA ASP A 77 30.30 -2.54 5.38
C ASP A 77 31.11 -2.74 4.07
N ASN A 78 31.88 -3.82 3.94
CA ASN A 78 32.66 -4.16 2.75
C ASN A 78 31.90 -5.11 1.82
N TYR A 79 30.70 -4.71 1.37
CA TYR A 79 30.09 -5.38 0.23
C TYR A 79 30.98 -5.18 -1.00
N THR A 80 31.35 -6.29 -1.65
CA THR A 80 32.10 -6.26 -2.90
C THR A 80 31.16 -6.21 -4.10
N ASP A 81 31.71 -5.83 -5.25
CA ASP A 81 31.04 -5.81 -6.55
C ASP A 81 30.88 -7.19 -7.22
N ASP A 82 31.19 -8.26 -6.49
CA ASP A 82 31.01 -9.64 -6.98
C ASP A 82 29.57 -10.09 -6.79
N PHE A 83 28.98 -10.73 -7.79
CA PHE A 83 27.68 -11.38 -7.65
C PHE A 83 27.90 -12.77 -7.01
N ASP A 84 27.70 -12.84 -5.70
CA ASP A 84 27.92 -14.04 -4.89
C ASP A 84 26.64 -14.83 -4.62
N ASP A 85 26.79 -16.06 -4.10
CA ASP A 85 25.67 -16.95 -3.75
C ASP A 85 24.70 -16.32 -2.73
N SER A 86 25.22 -15.41 -1.89
CA SER A 86 24.43 -14.66 -0.91
C SER A 86 23.48 -13.70 -1.61
N LEU A 87 23.96 -12.92 -2.58
CA LEU A 87 23.13 -12.03 -3.38
C LEU A 87 22.12 -12.80 -4.23
N GLU A 88 22.49 -13.93 -4.83
CA GLU A 88 21.56 -14.79 -5.57
C GLU A 88 20.40 -15.28 -4.68
N SER A 89 20.73 -15.75 -3.48
CA SER A 89 19.75 -16.24 -2.50
C SER A 89 18.82 -15.11 -2.04
N ALA A 90 19.39 -13.95 -1.76
CA ALA A 90 18.66 -12.74 -1.37
C ALA A 90 17.69 -12.29 -2.49
N LEU A 91 18.15 -12.33 -3.74
CA LEU A 91 17.34 -12.00 -4.93
C LEU A 91 16.16 -12.94 -5.11
N LYS A 92 16.33 -14.24 -4.93
CA LYS A 92 15.21 -15.19 -5.02
C LYS A 92 14.13 -14.89 -3.99
N ILE A 93 14.52 -14.56 -2.75
CA ILE A 93 13.56 -14.20 -1.70
C ILE A 93 12.85 -12.88 -2.06
N TYR A 94 13.58 -11.88 -2.54
CA TYR A 94 13.01 -10.61 -3.01
C TYR A 94 12.00 -10.84 -4.15
N GLN A 95 12.41 -11.57 -5.18
CA GLN A 95 11.54 -11.88 -6.32
C GLN A 95 10.26 -12.57 -5.87
N LEU A 96 10.36 -13.57 -4.98
CA LEU A 96 9.19 -14.20 -4.40
C LEU A 96 8.31 -13.17 -3.68
N ASN A 97 8.87 -12.36 -2.77
CA ASN A 97 8.13 -11.36 -1.99
C ASN A 97 7.30 -10.40 -2.86
N PHE A 98 7.82 -10.03 -4.03
CA PHE A 98 7.17 -9.14 -4.99
C PHE A 98 6.42 -9.88 -6.11
N ASN A 99 6.16 -11.19 -5.95
CA ASN A 99 5.47 -12.07 -6.91
C ASN A 99 6.11 -12.10 -8.31
N LEU A 100 7.43 -11.96 -8.38
CA LEU A 100 8.23 -12.13 -9.58
C LEU A 100 8.67 -13.60 -9.73
N ASN A 101 9.20 -13.95 -10.90
CA ASN A 101 9.85 -15.24 -11.08
C ASN A 101 11.15 -15.27 -10.27
N ASP A 102 11.36 -16.33 -9.49
CA ASP A 102 12.50 -16.53 -8.59
C ASP A 102 13.76 -17.00 -9.33
N THR A 103 14.15 -16.25 -10.36
CA THR A 103 15.28 -16.56 -11.25
C THR A 103 16.63 -16.48 -10.54
N GLY A 104 16.75 -15.66 -9.49
CA GLY A 104 18.05 -15.31 -8.87
C GLY A 104 18.93 -14.42 -9.76
N VAL A 105 18.37 -13.86 -10.83
CA VAL A 105 19.05 -12.98 -11.78
C VAL A 105 18.53 -11.56 -11.60
N LEU A 106 19.38 -10.55 -11.75
CA LEU A 106 18.97 -9.14 -11.85
C LEU A 106 18.34 -8.87 -13.22
N ASP A 107 17.20 -9.50 -13.51
CA ASP A 107 16.45 -9.25 -14.75
C ASP A 107 15.75 -7.89 -14.76
N ASP A 108 15.33 -7.44 -15.95
CA ASP A 108 14.71 -6.12 -16.15
C ASP A 108 13.50 -5.90 -15.24
N THR A 109 12.69 -6.94 -15.00
CA THR A 109 11.51 -6.84 -14.13
C THR A 109 11.91 -6.66 -12.67
N THR A 110 12.90 -7.41 -12.20
CA THR A 110 13.45 -7.28 -10.84
C THR A 110 14.06 -5.91 -10.61
N LEU A 111 14.83 -5.40 -11.58
CA LEU A 111 15.43 -4.06 -11.50
C LEU A 111 14.38 -2.95 -11.54
N GLN A 112 13.36 -3.07 -12.39
CA GLN A 112 12.23 -2.14 -12.37
C GLN A 112 11.60 -2.07 -10.98
N GLN A 113 11.34 -3.23 -10.36
CA GLN A 113 10.76 -3.31 -9.02
C GLN A 113 11.66 -2.69 -7.95
N ILE A 114 12.98 -2.96 -7.97
CA ILE A 114 13.95 -2.39 -7.01
C ILE A 114 13.98 -0.86 -7.09
N THR A 115 13.83 -0.30 -8.28
CA THR A 115 13.89 1.16 -8.51
C THR A 115 12.61 1.91 -8.16
N LEU A 116 11.53 1.21 -7.78
CA LEU A 116 10.29 1.85 -7.37
C LEU A 116 10.41 2.36 -5.91
N PRO A 117 9.90 3.56 -5.62
CA PRO A 117 9.85 4.07 -4.26
C PRO A 117 8.95 3.20 -3.36
N ARG A 118 9.30 3.10 -2.09
CA ARG A 118 8.74 2.13 -1.14
C ARG A 118 8.84 2.57 0.31
N CYS A 119 8.17 1.83 1.19
CA CYS A 119 8.38 1.87 2.63
C CYS A 119 9.80 1.40 3.00
N GLY A 120 10.38 2.03 4.03
CA GLY A 120 11.68 1.76 4.63
C GLY A 120 11.74 0.55 5.56
N ASN A 121 10.59 0.01 5.98
CA ASN A 121 10.56 -1.16 6.85
C ASN A 121 11.13 -2.41 6.16
N ALA A 122 11.85 -3.23 6.92
CA ALA A 122 12.44 -4.47 6.39
C ALA A 122 11.38 -5.50 6.00
N ASP A 123 11.60 -6.17 4.88
CA ASP A 123 10.72 -7.25 4.37
C ASP A 123 11.01 -8.58 5.09
N VAL A 124 12.29 -8.79 5.41
CA VAL A 124 12.84 -10.00 6.02
C VAL A 124 13.39 -9.63 7.39
N VAL A 125 12.95 -10.31 8.44
CA VAL A 125 13.43 -10.08 9.80
C VAL A 125 13.88 -11.40 10.41
N ASN A 126 15.08 -11.42 10.99
CA ASN A 126 15.72 -12.63 11.53
C ASN A 126 15.80 -13.79 10.52
N GLY A 127 16.07 -13.46 9.24
CA GLY A 127 16.22 -14.45 8.16
C GLY A 127 14.92 -15.08 7.66
N SER A 128 13.75 -14.60 8.13
CA SER A 128 12.45 -15.03 7.63
C SER A 128 11.75 -13.87 6.95
N SER A 129 11.28 -14.08 5.71
CA SER A 129 10.35 -13.13 5.09
C SER A 129 9.06 -13.08 5.92
N THR A 130 8.54 -11.87 6.11
CA THR A 130 7.21 -11.67 6.70
C THR A 130 6.11 -11.87 5.66
N MET A 131 6.41 -11.59 4.39
CA MET A 131 5.48 -11.76 3.27
C MET A 131 5.25 -13.23 2.93
N LYS A 132 3.99 -13.58 2.61
CA LYS A 132 3.56 -14.96 2.33
C LYS A 132 3.38 -15.24 0.84
N SER A 133 4.28 -14.75 0.00
CA SER A 133 4.27 -15.10 -1.41
C SER A 133 4.56 -16.60 -1.60
N GLY A 134 3.90 -17.25 -2.56
CA GLY A 134 4.23 -18.63 -2.94
C GLY A 134 3.73 -19.76 -2.02
N SER A 135 2.93 -19.47 -0.98
CA SER A 135 2.34 -20.50 -0.08
C SER A 135 1.44 -21.55 -0.78
N GLY A 136 1.21 -21.44 -2.10
CA GLY A 136 0.54 -22.44 -2.92
C GLY A 136 1.45 -23.49 -3.60
N LYS A 137 2.79 -23.40 -3.47
CA LYS A 137 3.72 -24.35 -4.13
C LYS A 137 4.16 -25.55 -3.28
N ASN A 138 3.64 -25.71 -2.07
CA ASN A 138 3.89 -26.92 -1.28
C ASN A 138 2.84 -28.00 -1.59
N ASN A 139 3.22 -28.93 -2.47
CA ASN A 139 2.55 -30.22 -2.67
C ASN A 139 2.52 -31.01 -1.35
N SER A 140 1.50 -30.77 -0.52
CA SER A 140 1.06 -31.73 0.49
C SER A 140 -0.25 -32.32 -0.02
N HIS A 141 -0.21 -33.60 -0.38
CA HIS A 141 -1.40 -34.40 -0.68
C HIS A 141 -2.36 -34.36 0.51
N SER A 142 -3.35 -33.48 0.47
CA SER A 142 -4.51 -33.51 1.35
C SER A 142 -5.75 -33.35 0.49
N ASP A 143 -6.39 -34.49 0.26
CA ASP A 143 -7.68 -34.64 -0.40
C ASP A 143 -8.76 -33.94 0.44
N SER A 144 -9.07 -32.67 0.12
CA SER A 144 -10.28 -31.98 0.58
C SER A 144 -10.51 -30.73 -0.28
N SER A 145 -11.63 -30.72 -1.00
CA SER A 145 -12.11 -29.64 -1.87
C SER A 145 -12.62 -28.44 -1.06
N THR A 146 -11.76 -27.82 -0.26
CA THR A 146 -11.96 -26.50 0.32
C THR A 146 -10.92 -25.58 -0.27
N ILE A 147 -11.35 -24.66 -1.14
CA ILE A 147 -10.51 -23.58 -1.65
C ILE A 147 -10.13 -22.73 -0.43
N HIS A 148 -8.96 -22.97 0.15
CA HIS A 148 -8.42 -22.15 1.22
C HIS A 148 -7.87 -20.88 0.58
N SER A 149 -8.57 -19.75 0.76
CA SER A 149 -7.97 -18.43 0.58
C SER A 149 -6.77 -18.34 1.52
N VAL A 150 -5.57 -18.26 0.95
CA VAL A 150 -4.36 -18.08 1.74
C VAL A 150 -4.31 -16.62 2.17
N ALA A 151 -4.30 -16.37 3.47
CA ALA A 151 -4.09 -15.03 4.01
C ALA A 151 -2.69 -14.52 3.62
N HIS A 152 -2.59 -13.39 2.92
CA HIS A 152 -1.32 -12.82 2.45
C HIS A 152 -0.77 -11.72 3.36
N TYR A 153 -1.61 -11.17 4.24
CA TYR A 153 -1.21 -10.26 5.29
C TYR A 153 -0.17 -10.90 6.23
N SER A 154 0.70 -10.05 6.74
CA SER A 154 1.75 -10.41 7.67
C SER A 154 1.76 -9.49 8.90
N PHE A 155 2.62 -9.82 9.85
CA PHE A 155 2.84 -9.04 11.07
C PHE A 155 4.34 -8.93 11.30
N PHE A 156 4.76 -7.89 12.00
CA PHE A 156 6.10 -7.87 12.58
C PHE A 156 6.32 -9.09 13.48
N PRO A 157 7.58 -9.53 13.66
CA PRO A 157 7.91 -10.57 14.64
C PRO A 157 7.30 -10.25 16.00
N SER A 158 6.81 -11.29 16.70
CA SER A 158 6.02 -11.20 17.95
C SER A 158 4.58 -10.68 17.84
N ARG A 159 4.12 -10.28 16.65
CA ARG A 159 2.77 -9.76 16.40
C ARG A 159 2.39 -8.62 17.37
N PRO A 160 3.21 -7.54 17.41
CA PRO A 160 2.99 -6.42 18.30
C PRO A 160 1.62 -5.80 18.04
N ARG A 161 1.00 -5.33 19.12
CA ARG A 161 -0.25 -4.56 19.08
C ARG A 161 -0.29 -3.60 20.26
N TRP A 162 -1.06 -2.53 20.13
CA TRP A 162 -1.32 -1.64 21.27
C TRP A 162 -1.98 -2.43 22.41
N PRO A 163 -1.66 -2.09 23.68
CA PRO A 163 -2.23 -2.77 24.84
C PRO A 163 -3.76 -2.82 24.77
N SER A 164 -4.36 -3.92 25.22
CA SER A 164 -5.82 -4.14 25.09
C SER A 164 -6.69 -3.09 25.77
N TRP A 165 -6.16 -2.39 26.78
CA TRP A 165 -6.82 -1.30 27.48
C TRP A 165 -6.67 0.06 26.78
N LYS A 166 -5.84 0.15 25.73
CA LYS A 166 -5.51 1.39 25.02
C LYS A 166 -6.16 1.38 23.64
N THR A 167 -7.43 1.78 23.58
CA THR A 167 -8.20 1.88 22.33
C THR A 167 -8.32 3.30 21.80
N ASP A 168 -8.14 4.33 22.64
CA ASP A 168 -8.01 5.73 22.21
C ASP A 168 -6.53 6.08 22.09
N LEU A 169 -6.01 6.03 20.86
CA LEU A 169 -4.62 6.35 20.54
C LEU A 169 -4.48 7.84 20.23
N THR A 170 -3.51 8.47 20.85
CA THR A 170 -3.18 9.88 20.60
C THR A 170 -2.04 9.98 19.61
N TYR A 171 -2.11 10.96 18.71
CA TYR A 171 -1.00 11.27 17.81
C TYR A 171 -0.62 12.75 17.87
N ALA A 172 0.63 13.06 17.58
CA ALA A 172 1.13 14.43 17.54
C ALA A 172 2.23 14.58 16.48
N PHE A 173 2.41 15.82 16.02
CA PHE A 173 3.41 16.17 14.99
C PHE A 173 4.63 16.82 15.63
N ALA A 174 5.82 16.51 15.11
CA ALA A 174 7.07 17.10 15.56
C ALA A 174 7.00 18.64 15.42
N PRO A 175 7.10 19.41 16.52
CA PRO A 175 6.87 20.86 16.48
C PRO A 175 7.80 21.60 15.51
N GLY A 176 9.02 21.12 15.34
CA GLY A 176 10.02 21.70 14.42
C GLY A 176 9.59 21.69 12.95
N ASN A 177 8.74 20.73 12.53
CA ASN A 177 8.27 20.66 11.14
C ASN A 177 7.25 21.74 10.78
N GLN A 178 6.58 22.34 11.77
CA GLN A 178 5.63 23.45 11.57
C GLN A 178 4.57 23.15 10.48
N LEU A 179 4.00 21.95 10.52
CA LEU A 179 3.05 21.48 9.50
C LEU A 179 1.77 22.33 9.48
N THR A 180 1.27 22.61 8.28
CA THR A 180 -0.01 23.32 8.08
C THR A 180 -1.19 22.41 8.36
N ASP A 181 -2.35 22.99 8.65
CA ASP A 181 -3.59 22.24 8.86
C ASP A 181 -3.98 21.38 7.64
N THR A 182 -3.65 21.83 6.43
CA THR A 182 -3.80 21.06 5.19
C THR A 182 -3.03 19.74 5.27
N VAL A 183 -1.75 19.78 5.63
CA VAL A 183 -0.91 18.58 5.77
C VAL A 183 -1.44 17.69 6.89
N LYS A 184 -1.76 18.27 8.06
CA LYS A 184 -2.31 17.51 9.19
C LYS A 184 -3.62 16.80 8.86
N SER A 185 -4.47 17.43 8.04
CA SER A 185 -5.74 16.82 7.60
C SER A 185 -5.56 15.53 6.80
N VAL A 186 -4.41 15.36 6.12
CA VAL A 186 -4.07 14.13 5.39
C VAL A 186 -3.97 12.95 6.37
N PHE A 187 -3.23 13.13 7.47
CA PHE A 187 -3.08 12.12 8.50
C PHE A 187 -4.40 11.83 9.23
N ALA A 188 -5.22 12.85 9.48
CA ALA A 188 -6.56 12.64 10.04
C ALA A 188 -7.41 11.72 9.14
N ARG A 189 -7.40 11.93 7.82
CA ARG A 189 -8.07 11.02 6.86
C ARG A 189 -7.47 9.61 6.88
N ALA A 190 -6.15 9.51 6.94
CA ALA A 190 -5.47 8.23 6.97
C ALA A 190 -5.81 7.40 8.23
N PHE A 191 -5.85 8.04 9.40
CA PHE A 191 -6.30 7.40 10.64
C PHE A 191 -7.77 6.98 10.59
N LEU A 192 -8.65 7.79 9.99
CA LEU A 192 -10.07 7.46 9.86
C LEU A 192 -10.29 6.15 9.10
N ARG A 193 -9.50 5.88 8.06
CA ARG A 193 -9.60 4.62 7.28
C ARG A 193 -9.35 3.38 8.14
N TRP A 194 -8.36 3.43 9.02
CA TRP A 194 -8.08 2.35 9.97
C TRP A 194 -9.08 2.30 11.13
N GLN A 195 -9.54 3.45 11.62
CA GLN A 195 -10.62 3.53 12.61
C GLN A 195 -11.92 2.91 12.10
N ASP A 196 -12.24 3.04 10.81
CA ASP A 196 -13.47 2.51 10.24
C ASP A 196 -13.53 0.97 10.30
N VAL A 197 -12.38 0.28 10.30
CA VAL A 197 -12.30 -1.19 10.28
C VAL A 197 -11.80 -1.82 11.58
N THR A 198 -11.48 -1.01 12.60
CA THR A 198 -10.99 -1.45 13.92
C THR A 198 -11.83 -0.85 15.06
N PRO A 199 -11.75 -1.36 16.31
CA PRO A 199 -12.33 -0.68 17.47
C PRO A 199 -11.49 0.49 18.01
N LEU A 200 -10.39 0.85 17.35
CA LEU A 200 -9.49 1.91 17.80
C LEU A 200 -10.03 3.28 17.40
N THR A 201 -9.77 4.30 18.22
CA THR A 201 -9.99 5.71 17.89
C THR A 201 -8.68 6.47 17.89
N PHE A 202 -8.60 7.52 17.07
CA PHE A 202 -7.41 8.35 16.95
C PHE A 202 -7.72 9.82 17.22
N ARG A 203 -6.86 10.48 17.99
CA ARG A 203 -7.02 11.89 18.32
C ARG A 203 -5.71 12.65 18.31
N GLU A 204 -5.66 13.75 17.56
CA GLU A 204 -4.53 14.69 17.61
C GLU A 204 -4.42 15.32 19.00
N ILE A 205 -3.21 15.36 19.54
CA ILE A 205 -2.84 16.17 20.71
C ILE A 205 -1.67 17.09 20.37
N GLN A 206 -1.51 18.15 21.15
CA GLN A 206 -0.43 19.13 20.93
C GLN A 206 0.91 18.69 21.52
N ASN A 207 0.90 17.86 22.57
CA ASN A 207 2.11 17.48 23.27
C ASN A 207 2.74 16.23 22.63
N TYR A 208 3.75 16.47 21.79
CA TYR A 208 4.51 15.45 21.07
C TYR A 208 5.10 14.38 22.01
N ASP A 209 5.69 14.78 23.13
CA ASP A 209 6.42 13.89 24.03
C ASP A 209 5.52 12.91 24.82
N THR A 210 4.21 13.14 24.78
CA THR A 210 3.21 12.32 25.49
C THR A 210 2.25 11.59 24.58
N ALA A 211 2.38 11.78 23.26
CA ALA A 211 1.53 11.10 22.29
C ALA A 211 1.91 9.62 22.21
N ASP A 212 0.93 8.76 21.94
CA ASP A 212 1.20 7.35 21.68
C ASP A 212 1.89 7.18 20.33
N ILE A 213 1.50 8.00 19.35
CA ILE A 213 2.06 8.01 18.00
C ILE A 213 2.71 9.38 17.74
N THR A 214 3.93 9.38 17.24
CA THR A 214 4.69 10.60 16.94
C THR A 214 5.04 10.66 15.46
N ILE A 215 4.69 11.76 14.81
CA ILE A 215 4.80 11.91 13.36
C ILE A 215 5.77 13.04 13.04
N GLY A 216 6.75 12.80 12.18
CA GLY A 216 7.70 13.83 11.77
C GLY A 216 8.29 13.62 10.38
N PHE A 217 8.71 14.73 9.76
CA PHE A 217 9.44 14.76 8.50
C PHE A 217 10.91 15.02 8.81
N PHE A 218 11.79 14.13 8.36
CA PHE A 218 13.22 14.16 8.63
C PHE A 218 14.01 13.95 7.35
N GLY A 219 15.29 14.31 7.33
CA GLY A 219 16.17 14.08 6.18
C GLY A 219 17.45 13.41 6.64
N GLY A 220 18.01 12.52 5.81
CA GLY A 220 19.25 11.81 6.10
C GLY A 220 19.21 11.09 7.45
N ASN A 221 20.36 11.07 8.13
CA ASN A 221 20.45 10.56 9.49
C ASN A 221 19.66 11.42 10.49
N HIS A 222 18.67 10.82 11.15
CA HIS A 222 17.78 11.47 12.10
C HIS A 222 17.70 10.74 13.45
N GLY A 223 18.71 9.94 13.79
CA GLY A 223 18.96 9.46 15.15
C GLY A 223 18.27 8.17 15.57
N ASP A 224 17.61 7.47 14.64
CA ASP A 224 16.96 6.18 14.88
C ASP A 224 17.69 4.96 14.27
N GLY A 225 18.77 5.21 13.51
CA GLY A 225 19.55 4.17 12.85
C GLY A 225 19.12 3.85 11.41
N GLU A 226 18.02 4.45 10.94
CA GLU A 226 17.45 4.24 9.60
C GLU A 226 17.49 5.56 8.80
N PRO A 227 18.67 6.00 8.30
CA PRO A 227 18.78 7.27 7.61
C PRO A 227 17.98 7.28 6.30
N PHE A 228 17.33 8.40 5.99
CA PHE A 228 16.65 8.59 4.71
C PHE A 228 17.63 8.83 3.55
N ASP A 229 17.25 8.44 2.34
CA ASP A 229 18.10 8.40 1.14
C ASP A 229 17.89 9.58 0.17
N GLY A 230 16.92 10.45 0.43
CA GLY A 230 16.66 11.65 -0.37
C GLY A 230 15.46 11.48 -1.29
N VAL A 231 15.55 12.00 -2.52
CA VAL A 231 14.39 11.98 -3.42
C VAL A 231 14.18 10.57 -3.99
N LEU A 232 13.00 10.02 -3.76
CA LEU A 232 12.58 8.65 -4.06
C LEU A 232 13.45 7.59 -3.36
N GLY A 233 13.05 6.34 -3.50
CA GLY A 233 13.66 5.25 -2.74
C GLY A 233 12.85 5.01 -1.48
N THR A 234 13.36 5.44 -0.33
CA THR A 234 12.73 5.23 0.97
C THR A 234 11.85 6.41 1.36
N LEU A 235 10.54 6.26 1.20
CA LEU A 235 9.60 7.37 1.41
C LEU A 235 9.35 7.70 2.88
N ALA A 236 9.28 6.66 3.71
CA ALA A 236 8.90 6.73 5.12
C ALA A 236 9.19 5.39 5.80
N HIS A 237 9.20 5.40 7.13
CA HIS A 237 9.15 4.18 7.94
C HIS A 237 8.42 4.43 9.26
N ALA A 238 7.93 3.34 9.84
CA ALA A 238 7.16 3.38 11.08
C ALA A 238 7.50 2.22 12.01
N PHE A 239 7.52 2.53 13.30
CA PHE A 239 7.88 1.59 14.36
C PHE A 239 6.62 0.99 14.99
N SER A 240 6.53 -0.34 14.91
CA SER A 240 5.37 -1.09 15.40
C SER A 240 5.08 -0.85 16.90
N PRO A 241 3.85 -1.14 17.38
CA PRO A 241 3.49 -0.93 18.77
C PRO A 241 4.46 -1.60 19.77
N PRO A 242 4.72 -0.96 20.93
CA PRO A 242 4.18 0.31 21.39
C PRO A 242 5.09 1.52 21.09
N ASP A 243 6.06 1.41 20.16
CA ASP A 243 7.02 2.48 19.88
C ASP A 243 6.31 3.72 19.27
N GLY A 244 5.56 3.52 18.18
CA GLY A 244 4.65 4.54 17.67
C GLY A 244 5.32 5.71 16.92
N ARG A 245 6.61 5.66 16.64
CA ARG A 245 7.27 6.64 15.76
C ARG A 245 6.92 6.40 14.29
N PHE A 246 6.60 7.48 13.58
CA PHE A 246 6.31 7.51 12.15
C PHE A 246 7.10 8.65 11.50
N HIS A 247 8.11 8.28 10.73
CA HIS A 247 9.03 9.20 10.08
C HIS A 247 8.78 9.21 8.56
N LEU A 248 8.79 10.40 7.97
CA LEU A 248 8.71 10.61 6.52
C LEU A 248 9.97 11.30 6.02
N ASP A 249 10.43 10.94 4.83
CA ASP A 249 11.53 11.67 4.19
C ASP A 249 11.05 13.06 3.76
N ASN A 250 11.73 14.10 4.26
CA ASN A 250 11.44 15.49 3.95
C ASN A 250 11.90 15.93 2.55
N ALA A 251 12.72 15.13 1.87
CA ALA A 251 13.22 15.40 0.53
C ALA A 251 12.18 15.14 -0.56
N GLU A 252 11.13 14.37 -0.26
CA GLU A 252 10.17 13.92 -1.27
C GLU A 252 9.22 15.01 -1.77
N ASN A 253 8.75 14.82 -3.00
CA ASN A 253 7.76 15.69 -3.64
C ASN A 253 6.33 15.33 -3.20
N TRP A 254 6.02 15.58 -1.92
CA TRP A 254 4.74 15.28 -1.30
C TRP A 254 3.58 16.07 -1.90
N VAL A 255 2.63 15.37 -2.50
CA VAL A 255 1.32 15.90 -2.91
C VAL A 255 0.33 15.70 -1.78
N VAL A 256 -0.26 16.81 -1.31
CA VAL A 256 -1.16 16.81 -0.14
C VAL A 256 -2.62 17.13 -0.50
N GLU A 257 -2.83 17.75 -1.65
CA GLU A 257 -4.15 18.04 -2.23
C GLU A 257 -4.10 17.94 -3.75
N GLY A 258 -5.26 17.64 -4.35
CA GLY A 258 -5.41 17.47 -5.79
C GLY A 258 -5.18 16.03 -6.27
N ASP A 259 -5.18 15.86 -7.58
CA ASP A 259 -4.94 14.57 -8.21
C ASP A 259 -3.43 14.42 -8.49
N VAL A 260 -2.78 13.52 -7.75
CA VAL A 260 -1.35 13.23 -7.88
C VAL A 260 -0.96 12.79 -9.30
N SER A 261 -1.88 12.17 -10.05
CA SER A 261 -1.63 11.72 -11.43
C SER A 261 -1.48 12.88 -12.43
N THR A 262 -1.98 14.05 -12.06
CA THR A 262 -1.90 15.28 -12.86
C THR A 262 -0.79 16.23 -12.39
N SER A 263 -0.02 15.81 -11.39
CA SER A 263 1.07 16.59 -10.82
C SER A 263 2.17 16.86 -11.85
N SER A 264 2.63 18.11 -11.92
CA SER A 264 3.75 18.51 -12.79
C SER A 264 5.12 18.21 -12.19
N SER A 265 5.19 17.78 -10.93
CA SER A 265 6.47 17.46 -10.28
C SER A 265 6.90 16.04 -10.62
N ASN A 266 8.12 15.92 -11.13
CA ASN A 266 8.75 14.61 -11.32
C ASN A 266 8.87 13.90 -9.96
N GLY A 267 8.48 12.63 -9.92
CA GLY A 267 8.53 11.86 -8.67
C GLY A 267 7.48 12.28 -7.63
N ALA A 268 6.35 12.86 -8.04
CA ALA A 268 5.28 13.20 -7.11
C ALA A 268 4.73 11.97 -6.36
N ILE A 269 4.64 12.06 -5.03
CA ILE A 269 4.15 11.00 -4.14
C ILE A 269 2.92 11.52 -3.39
N ASP A 270 1.84 10.74 -3.37
CA ASP A 270 0.64 11.08 -2.60
C ASP A 270 0.88 10.80 -1.11
N LEU A 271 0.84 11.86 -0.29
CA LEU A 271 1.12 11.76 1.15
C LEU A 271 0.09 10.88 1.88
N GLU A 272 -1.17 10.89 1.45
CA GLU A 272 -2.22 10.08 2.08
C GLU A 272 -1.92 8.59 1.89
N SER A 273 -1.47 8.18 0.70
CA SER A 273 -1.12 6.80 0.39
C SER A 273 -0.01 6.26 1.29
N VAL A 274 1.06 7.05 1.47
CA VAL A 274 2.14 6.70 2.41
C VAL A 274 1.62 6.70 3.86
N ALA A 275 0.86 7.70 4.27
CA ALA A 275 0.32 7.74 5.64
C ALA A 275 -0.59 6.55 5.96
N VAL A 276 -1.46 6.11 5.04
CA VAL A 276 -2.31 4.94 5.28
C VAL A 276 -1.45 3.68 5.41
N HIS A 277 -0.41 3.51 4.60
CA HIS A 277 0.54 2.40 4.70
C HIS A 277 1.26 2.37 6.05
N GLU A 278 1.92 3.46 6.42
CA GLU A 278 2.72 3.53 7.65
C GLU A 278 1.86 3.41 8.91
N ILE A 279 0.61 3.88 8.89
CA ILE A 279 -0.32 3.65 10.00
C ILE A 279 -0.63 2.15 10.17
N GLY A 280 -0.68 1.35 9.10
CA GLY A 280 -0.79 -0.10 9.23
C GLY A 280 0.35 -0.70 10.05
N HIS A 281 1.58 -0.22 9.86
CA HIS A 281 2.74 -0.59 10.67
C HIS A 281 2.64 -0.10 12.11
N LEU A 282 2.21 1.15 12.33
CA LEU A 282 1.92 1.70 13.66
C LEU A 282 0.86 0.90 14.42
N LEU A 283 0.08 0.06 13.73
CA LEU A 283 -0.89 -0.84 14.32
C LEU A 283 -0.41 -2.30 14.40
N GLY A 284 0.74 -2.63 13.83
CA GLY A 284 1.40 -3.94 13.96
C GLY A 284 1.34 -4.84 12.73
N LEU A 285 0.79 -4.36 11.61
CA LEU A 285 0.84 -5.08 10.33
C LEU A 285 2.26 -5.06 9.76
N GLY A 286 2.66 -6.16 9.14
CA GLY A 286 3.84 -6.21 8.27
C GLY A 286 3.44 -6.01 6.81
N HIS A 287 4.42 -6.11 5.91
CA HIS A 287 4.17 -6.00 4.47
C HIS A 287 3.30 -7.14 3.92
N SER A 288 2.44 -6.83 2.95
CA SER A 288 1.68 -7.80 2.16
C SER A 288 2.39 -8.09 0.84
N SER A 289 2.24 -9.31 0.34
CA SER A 289 2.69 -9.68 -1.01
C SER A 289 1.66 -9.35 -2.09
N ILE A 290 0.52 -8.73 -1.77
CA ILE A 290 -0.54 -8.41 -2.75
C ILE A 290 -0.35 -6.97 -3.26
N PRO A 291 -0.05 -6.74 -4.55
CA PRO A 291 0.18 -5.40 -5.11
C PRO A 291 -0.97 -4.41 -4.89
N GLU A 292 -2.21 -4.89 -4.75
CA GLU A 292 -3.40 -4.07 -4.51
C GLU A 292 -3.59 -3.71 -3.04
N ALA A 293 -3.00 -4.43 -2.09
CA ALA A 293 -3.12 -4.17 -0.66
C ALA A 293 -2.35 -2.91 -0.26
N ILE A 294 -2.88 -2.10 0.65
CA ILE A 294 -2.18 -0.91 1.16
C ILE A 294 -0.84 -1.30 1.75
N MET A 295 -0.76 -2.42 2.47
CA MET A 295 0.49 -2.90 3.05
C MET A 295 1.50 -3.49 2.05
N TYR A 296 1.26 -3.40 0.73
CA TYR A 296 2.30 -3.70 -0.26
C TYR A 296 3.45 -2.68 -0.13
N PRO A 297 4.72 -3.10 -0.11
CA PRO A 297 5.84 -2.19 0.21
C PRO A 297 5.99 -1.01 -0.76
N THR A 298 5.66 -1.21 -2.03
CA THR A 298 5.89 -0.22 -3.09
C THR A 298 4.74 0.77 -3.20
N ILE A 299 5.08 2.06 -3.28
CA ILE A 299 4.13 3.17 -3.39
C ILE A 299 4.53 4.02 -4.60
N SER A 300 3.88 3.78 -5.74
CA SER A 300 4.28 4.36 -7.03
C SER A 300 4.05 5.86 -7.12
N THR A 301 4.92 6.53 -7.86
CA THR A 301 4.76 7.95 -8.22
C THR A 301 3.50 8.17 -9.06
N GLY A 302 2.85 9.32 -8.89
CA GLY A 302 1.66 9.67 -9.67
C GLY A 302 0.41 8.81 -9.38
N LEU A 303 0.46 7.94 -8.36
CA LEU A 303 -0.65 7.08 -7.98
C LEU A 303 -1.15 7.42 -6.58
N LYS A 304 -2.47 7.56 -6.44
CA LYS A 304 -3.15 7.62 -5.16
C LYS A 304 -3.74 6.25 -4.83
N LYS A 305 -3.36 5.68 -3.70
CA LYS A 305 -3.78 4.37 -3.23
C LYS A 305 -4.05 4.42 -1.72
N VAL A 306 -5.31 4.62 -1.37
CA VAL A 306 -5.74 4.95 0.00
C VAL A 306 -6.83 4.03 0.53
N ASP A 307 -7.45 3.22 -0.32
CA ASP A 307 -8.52 2.31 0.10
C ASP A 307 -7.94 0.98 0.60
N LEU A 308 -8.37 0.55 1.78
CA LEU A 308 -7.94 -0.72 2.38
C LEU A 308 -8.49 -1.89 1.55
N ALA A 309 -7.59 -2.78 1.11
CA ALA A 309 -7.97 -4.02 0.47
C ALA A 309 -8.45 -5.06 1.49
N SER A 310 -9.07 -6.15 1.01
CA SER A 310 -9.52 -7.26 1.89
C SER A 310 -8.38 -7.80 2.75
N ASP A 311 -7.18 -7.92 2.20
CA ASP A 311 -6.00 -8.42 2.91
C ASP A 311 -5.60 -7.50 4.09
N ASP A 312 -5.68 -6.18 3.90
CA ASP A 312 -5.40 -5.19 4.95
C ASP A 312 -6.44 -5.28 6.08
N VAL A 313 -7.72 -5.37 5.70
CA VAL A 313 -8.86 -5.44 6.64
C VAL A 313 -8.84 -6.75 7.43
N GLU A 314 -8.62 -7.88 6.75
CA GLU A 314 -8.51 -9.19 7.41
C GLU A 314 -7.32 -9.22 8.36
N GLY A 315 -6.16 -8.69 7.93
CA GLY A 315 -4.95 -8.63 8.75
C GLY A 315 -5.15 -7.80 10.02
N ILE A 316 -5.71 -6.59 9.92
CA ILE A 316 -5.87 -5.72 11.08
C ILE A 316 -6.91 -6.25 12.07
N GLN A 317 -7.95 -6.91 11.56
CA GLN A 317 -9.00 -7.51 12.39
C GLN A 317 -8.52 -8.75 13.14
N VAL A 318 -7.48 -9.44 12.68
CA VAL A 318 -6.81 -10.47 13.50
C VAL A 318 -6.17 -9.86 14.74
N LEU A 319 -5.61 -8.65 14.64
CA LEU A 319 -4.98 -7.98 15.78
C LEU A 319 -5.99 -7.35 16.72
N TYR A 320 -7.00 -6.64 16.20
CA TYR A 320 -7.88 -5.80 17.03
C TYR A 320 -9.35 -6.20 17.03
N GLY A 321 -9.78 -7.09 16.14
CA GLY A 321 -11.20 -7.30 15.82
C GLY A 321 -11.76 -6.21 14.91
N GLY A 322 -12.99 -6.41 14.43
CA GLY A 322 -13.70 -5.45 13.59
C GLY A 322 -14.27 -4.28 14.39
N ASN A 323 -14.55 -3.17 13.69
CA ASN A 323 -15.21 -2.02 14.27
C ASN A 323 -16.65 -2.39 14.73
N PRO A 324 -16.98 -2.28 16.03
CA PRO A 324 -18.31 -2.62 16.54
C PRO A 324 -19.41 -1.65 16.07
N ASN A 325 -19.03 -0.44 15.65
CA ASN A 325 -19.94 0.58 15.16
C ASN A 325 -19.97 0.68 13.62
N GLY A 326 -19.12 -0.09 12.93
CA GLY A 326 -19.11 -0.15 11.48
C GLY A 326 -20.35 -0.88 10.98
N ALA A 327 -21.09 -0.28 10.05
CA ALA A 327 -22.11 -1.01 9.30
C ALA A 327 -21.43 -2.21 8.64
N GLY A 328 -21.82 -3.42 9.04
CA GLY A 328 -21.09 -4.64 8.75
C GLY A 328 -20.72 -4.78 7.27
N SER A 329 -19.41 -4.75 6.99
CA SER A 329 -18.87 -5.38 5.79
C SER A 329 -18.84 -6.89 6.00
N THR A 330 -20.02 -7.48 6.19
CA THR A 330 -20.22 -8.88 5.84
C THR A 330 -20.24 -8.93 4.32
N GLY A 331 -19.28 -9.66 3.73
CA GLY A 331 -19.24 -9.90 2.30
C GLY A 331 -20.61 -10.28 1.76
N SER A 332 -21.18 -9.42 0.94
CA SER A 332 -22.37 -9.74 0.17
C SER A 332 -21.93 -10.50 -1.08
N THR A 333 -21.96 -11.82 -0.99
CA THR A 333 -22.13 -12.68 -2.17
C THR A 333 -23.37 -12.18 -2.92
N PRO A 334 -23.31 -11.98 -4.26
CA PRO A 334 -24.49 -11.57 -5.01
C PRO A 334 -25.46 -12.76 -5.08
N ARG A 335 -26.35 -12.86 -4.09
CA ARG A 335 -27.54 -13.69 -4.22
C ARG A 335 -28.52 -12.88 -5.06
N GLN A 336 -28.66 -13.26 -6.33
CA GLN A 336 -29.81 -12.86 -7.16
C GLN A 336 -31.09 -13.14 -6.38
N GLU A 337 -31.70 -12.09 -5.84
CA GLU A 337 -33.09 -12.12 -5.43
C GLU A 337 -33.93 -12.02 -6.70
N ARG A 338 -34.52 -13.17 -7.03
CA ARG A 338 -35.55 -13.29 -8.05
C ARG A 338 -36.82 -12.69 -7.47
N GLU A 339 -37.12 -11.45 -7.84
CA GLU A 339 -38.42 -10.85 -7.56
C GLU A 339 -39.52 -11.71 -8.20
N THR A 340 -40.46 -12.16 -7.37
CA THR A 340 -41.74 -12.70 -7.82
C THR A 340 -42.78 -11.65 -7.50
N ASN A 341 -43.44 -11.13 -8.54
CA ASN A 341 -44.77 -10.60 -8.42
C ASN A 341 -45.67 -11.28 -9.44
N ASP A 342 -46.88 -11.49 -8.96
CA ASP A 342 -47.95 -12.38 -9.38
C ASP A 342 -48.46 -12.14 -10.81
N GLY A 343 -48.94 -13.21 -11.42
CA GLY A 343 -49.41 -13.26 -12.80
C GLY A 343 -49.64 -14.69 -13.27
N GLY A 344 -50.44 -15.46 -12.53
CA GLY A 344 -50.83 -16.81 -12.89
C GLY A 344 -51.44 -16.90 -14.30
N VAL A 345 -51.07 -17.97 -15.02
CA VAL A 345 -51.95 -19.06 -15.51
C VAL A 345 -51.09 -19.96 -16.40
N GLN A 346 -50.79 -21.19 -15.95
CA GLN A 346 -50.57 -22.32 -16.85
C GLN A 346 -51.61 -23.41 -16.60
N PHE A 347 -52.48 -23.49 -17.59
CA PHE A 347 -53.30 -24.59 -18.08
C PHE A 347 -53.16 -25.97 -17.41
N MET A 348 -54.27 -26.33 -16.75
CA MET A 348 -55.13 -27.50 -17.04
C MET A 348 -54.48 -28.87 -17.30
N GLY A 349 -54.71 -29.76 -16.34
CA GLY A 349 -54.90 -31.19 -16.58
C GLY A 349 -56.38 -31.55 -16.69
N SER A 350 -56.70 -32.25 -17.78
CA SER A 350 -57.80 -33.22 -17.94
C SER A 350 -59.19 -32.74 -18.38
N CYS A 351 -59.45 -32.99 -19.67
CA CYS A 351 -60.61 -33.66 -20.27
C CYS A 351 -62.03 -33.25 -19.82
N PHE A 352 -62.83 -32.72 -20.76
CA PHE A 352 -63.99 -33.43 -21.31
C PHE A 352 -64.45 -32.75 -22.61
N LYS A 353 -64.75 -33.58 -23.62
CA LYS A 353 -65.19 -33.22 -24.98
C LYS A 353 -66.61 -32.64 -24.97
N TRP A 354 -66.95 -31.80 -25.94
CA TRP A 354 -67.92 -32.07 -27.02
C TRP A 354 -67.80 -31.01 -28.12
N ALA A 355 -68.09 -31.43 -29.35
CA ALA A 355 -67.74 -30.79 -30.61
C ALA A 355 -68.91 -30.08 -31.29
N LEU A 356 -68.56 -29.14 -32.17
CA LEU A 356 -69.18 -28.59 -33.41
C LEU A 356 -68.87 -27.09 -33.44
N GLY A 357 -68.59 -26.40 -34.54
CA GLY A 357 -68.54 -26.68 -35.97
C GLY A 357 -68.44 -25.31 -36.67
N LEU A 358 -67.36 -25.11 -37.43
CA LEU A 358 -67.19 -24.37 -38.69
C LEU A 358 -68.26 -23.33 -39.16
N VAL A 359 -67.75 -22.14 -39.60
CA VAL A 359 -68.01 -21.45 -40.91
C VAL A 359 -68.54 -19.99 -40.86
N ILE A 360 -67.69 -19.07 -41.38
CA ILE A 360 -67.93 -17.84 -42.21
C ILE A 360 -68.79 -16.71 -41.59
N GLY A 361 -68.49 -15.41 -41.68
CA GLY A 361 -67.50 -14.63 -42.42
C GLY A 361 -67.97 -13.16 -42.53
N GLY A 362 -67.03 -12.26 -42.78
CA GLY A 362 -67.13 -10.93 -43.42
C GLY A 362 -68.40 -10.06 -43.24
N ILE A 363 -68.23 -8.93 -42.56
CA ILE A 363 -69.17 -7.80 -42.54
C ILE A 363 -68.93 -6.89 -43.75
N LEU A 364 -70.03 -6.57 -44.45
CA LEU A 364 -70.15 -5.59 -45.53
C LEU A 364 -70.56 -4.22 -44.96
N LEU A 365 -69.96 -3.16 -45.49
CA LEU A 365 -70.32 -1.75 -45.25
C LEU A 365 -71.59 -1.35 -46.03
N VAL A 366 -72.45 -0.56 -45.38
CA VAL A 366 -73.42 0.39 -45.98
C VAL A 366 -73.40 1.59 -45.01
N LEU A 367 -73.06 2.82 -45.43
CA LEU A 367 -73.71 3.68 -46.41
C LEU A 367 -72.72 4.40 -47.33
#